data_AF-A0A6V7WDU1-F1
#
_entry.id   AF-A0A6V7WDU1-F1
#
_cell.length_a   1.000
_cell.length_b   1.000
_cell.length_c   1.000
_cell.angle_alpha   90.00
_cell.angle_beta   90.00
_cell.angle_gamma   90.00
#
_symmetry.space_group_name_H-M   'P 1'
#
loop_
_entity.id
_entity.type
_entity.pdbx_description
1 polymer ?
#
loop_
_entity_poly.entity_id
_entity_poly.type
_entity_poly.pdbx_seq_one_letter_code
_entity_poly.pdbx_strand_id
1 'polypeptide(L)'
;MLILFCRHSATKTLQIPKTFKLLQHQKLIQTRQLSSDSYAQLILQYTMAYAENSFMAKTFVYSYQALASVNCLEYTGGVVGTAIALRLITFPLFAISEKLVAKRMIANQLIRRQVYEEAAAHYGEKAVVDPETGRMTLAMPAKISNYEHLRRNAKLQKIEELCYKTQYEYATENKLQLNRIFNLKICTFPLWMHTAIALRTSVDFETSSKFVGFLWVPSFAHADPYMILPLTFCALSFINLYTGKLVHVVSLQSTPKKLFAYSMTGLTVAISIGITYVLTEMPAVKFFIEKI
;
A
#
# COMPACT_ATOMS: atom_id res chain seq x y z
N MET A 1 31.41 4.00 -17.07
CA MET A 1 31.42 3.24 -18.34
C MET A 1 30.17 3.65 -19.11
N LEU A 2 30.16 4.47 -20.17
CA LEU A 2 31.16 5.13 -21.01
C LEU A 2 30.36 6.26 -21.74
N ILE A 3 30.58 7.54 -21.43
CA ILE A 3 31.24 8.59 -22.25
C ILE A 3 30.59 8.89 -23.62
N LEU A 4 30.01 10.11 -23.68
CA LEU A 4 30.10 11.20 -24.70
C LEU A 4 30.46 10.94 -26.17
N PHE A 5 29.83 11.79 -27.01
CA PHE A 5 30.14 12.34 -28.35
C PHE A 5 28.95 12.11 -29.30
N CYS A 6 28.36 13.08 -30.00
CA CYS A 6 28.94 14.24 -30.69
C CYS A 6 27.97 15.44 -30.74
N ARG A 7 28.59 16.62 -30.64
CA ARG A 7 28.06 17.94 -30.91
C ARG A 7 28.27 18.23 -32.40
N HIS A 8 27.22 18.54 -33.16
CA HIS A 8 27.39 19.28 -34.40
C HIS A 8 26.31 20.35 -34.61
N SER A 9 26.81 21.50 -35.01
CA SER A 9 26.17 22.80 -35.07
C SER A 9 25.31 22.91 -36.32
N ALA A 10 24.09 23.45 -36.19
CA ALA A 10 23.42 24.19 -37.25
C ALA A 10 22.36 25.11 -36.62
N THR A 11 22.80 26.31 -36.24
CA THR A 11 21.92 27.46 -36.02
C THR A 11 21.20 27.80 -37.32
N LYS A 12 19.94 27.37 -37.45
CA LYS A 12 18.96 28.01 -38.33
C LYS A 12 17.89 28.65 -37.44
N THR A 13 17.94 29.96 -37.35
CA THR A 13 16.89 30.80 -36.77
C THR A 13 15.61 30.58 -37.58
N LEU A 14 14.75 29.69 -37.07
CA LEU A 14 13.37 29.52 -37.54
C LEU A 14 12.62 30.82 -37.23
N GLN A 15 12.48 31.68 -38.23
CA GLN A 15 11.57 32.82 -38.14
C GLN A 15 10.14 32.27 -38.06
N ILE A 16 9.60 32.28 -36.85
CA ILE A 16 8.20 31.94 -36.62
C ILE A 16 7.34 33.03 -37.28
N PRO A 17 6.45 32.69 -38.22
CA PRO A 17 5.61 33.68 -38.90
C PRO A 17 4.72 34.40 -37.88
N LYS A 18 4.57 35.72 -38.03
CA LYS A 18 3.83 36.61 -37.10
C LYS A 18 2.37 36.17 -36.86
N THR A 19 1.79 35.38 -37.75
CA THR A 19 0.47 34.76 -37.59
C THR A 19 0.38 33.73 -36.47
N PHE A 20 1.50 33.08 -36.08
CA PHE A 20 1.51 32.12 -34.97
C PHE A 20 1.38 32.79 -33.60
N LYS A 21 1.82 34.05 -33.45
CA LYS A 21 1.73 34.79 -32.18
C LYS A 21 0.30 35.22 -31.82
N LEU A 22 -0.57 35.43 -32.81
CA LEU A 22 -1.94 35.89 -32.57
C LEU A 22 -2.87 34.74 -32.14
N LEU A 23 -2.68 33.54 -32.72
CA LEU A 23 -3.40 32.33 -32.30
C LEU A 23 -2.95 31.81 -30.93
N GLN A 24 -1.69 32.01 -30.56
CA GLN A 24 -1.20 31.66 -29.22
C GLN A 24 -1.85 32.53 -28.15
N HIS A 25 -2.04 33.83 -28.38
CA HIS A 25 -2.60 34.71 -27.37
C HIS A 25 -4.07 34.43 -27.07
N GLN A 26 -4.91 34.16 -28.08
CA GLN A 26 -6.32 33.81 -27.85
C GLN A 26 -6.50 32.45 -27.17
N LYS A 27 -5.71 31.43 -27.57
CA LYS A 27 -5.74 30.11 -26.90
C LYS A 27 -5.16 30.16 -25.48
N LEU A 28 -4.10 30.95 -25.23
CA LEU A 28 -3.50 31.13 -23.89
C LEU A 28 -4.38 31.98 -22.96
N ILE A 29 -5.18 32.90 -23.50
CA ILE A 29 -6.12 33.70 -22.70
C ILE A 29 -7.37 32.88 -22.36
N GLN A 30 -7.86 32.01 -23.25
CA GLN A 30 -8.95 31.07 -22.92
C GLN A 30 -8.54 29.97 -21.93
N THR A 31 -7.26 29.58 -21.86
CA THR A 31 -6.79 28.60 -20.85
C THR A 31 -6.58 29.21 -19.46
N ARG A 32 -6.70 30.53 -19.30
CA ARG A 32 -6.51 31.21 -18.01
C ARG A 32 -7.76 31.28 -17.12
N GLN A 33 -8.90 30.77 -17.61
CA GLN A 33 -10.17 30.71 -16.86
C GLN A 33 -10.63 29.29 -16.53
N LEU A 34 -9.76 28.27 -16.66
CA LEU A 34 -10.04 26.99 -16.01
C LEU A 34 -9.71 27.13 -14.52
N SER A 35 -10.75 27.09 -13.69
CA SER A 35 -10.61 26.94 -12.24
C SER A 35 -9.70 25.73 -11.93
N SER A 36 -9.02 25.75 -10.78
CA SER A 36 -8.19 24.63 -10.30
C SER A 36 -8.90 23.27 -10.38
N ASP A 37 -10.22 23.27 -10.22
CA ASP A 37 -11.08 22.09 -10.27
C ASP A 37 -11.15 21.48 -11.69
N SER A 38 -11.04 22.31 -12.74
CA SER A 38 -11.11 21.86 -14.12
C SER A 38 -9.83 21.15 -14.58
N TYR A 39 -8.66 21.57 -14.09
CA TYR A 39 -7.40 20.85 -14.35
C TYR A 39 -7.35 19.49 -13.64
N ALA A 40 -7.84 19.42 -12.40
CA ALA A 40 -7.93 18.15 -11.67
C ALA A 40 -8.89 17.17 -12.37
N GLN A 41 -10.05 17.65 -12.83
CA GLN A 41 -11.00 16.85 -13.61
C GLN A 41 -10.42 16.39 -14.95
N LEU A 42 -9.68 17.25 -15.65
CA LEU A 42 -9.02 16.90 -16.91
C LEU A 42 -7.97 15.81 -16.69
N ILE A 43 -7.11 15.95 -15.68
CA ILE A 43 -6.10 14.94 -15.32
C ILE A 43 -6.79 13.62 -14.95
N LEU A 44 -7.87 13.68 -14.18
CA LEU A 44 -8.65 12.50 -13.81
C LEU A 44 -9.24 11.80 -15.04
N GLN A 45 -9.82 12.55 -15.97
CA GLN A 45 -10.38 12.00 -17.21
C GLN A 45 -9.30 11.31 -18.07
N TYR A 46 -8.16 11.96 -18.29
CA TYR A 46 -7.05 11.34 -19.03
C TYR A 46 -6.50 10.10 -18.33
N THR A 47 -6.40 10.13 -16.99
CA THR A 47 -5.93 9.00 -16.20
C THR A 47 -6.89 7.81 -16.28
N MET A 48 -8.20 8.07 -16.18
CA MET A 48 -9.24 7.06 -16.33
C MET A 48 -9.24 6.45 -17.73
N ALA A 49 -9.20 7.29 -18.78
CA ALA A 49 -9.16 6.84 -20.16
C ALA A 49 -7.89 6.01 -20.48
N TYR A 50 -6.75 6.39 -19.90
CA TYR A 50 -5.51 5.60 -20.01
C TYR A 50 -5.64 4.26 -19.29
N ALA A 51 -6.18 4.27 -18.07
CA ALA A 51 -6.33 3.06 -17.28
C ALA A 51 -7.29 2.05 -17.91
N GLU A 52 -8.40 2.53 -18.48
CA GLU A 52 -9.36 1.75 -19.23
C GLU A 52 -8.75 1.13 -20.50
N ASN A 53 -7.94 1.90 -21.24
CA ASN A 53 -7.32 1.43 -22.47
C ASN A 53 -6.05 0.59 -22.27
N SER A 54 -5.62 0.42 -21.02
CA SER A 54 -4.42 -0.34 -20.68
C SER A 54 -4.55 -1.81 -21.06
N PHE A 55 -3.39 -2.44 -21.34
CA PHE A 55 -3.32 -3.87 -21.59
C PHE A 55 -3.94 -4.69 -20.44
N MET A 56 -3.64 -4.31 -19.19
CA MET A 56 -4.15 -5.00 -18.00
C MET A 56 -5.68 -4.97 -17.91
N ALA A 57 -6.30 -3.80 -18.16
CA ALA A 57 -7.75 -3.65 -18.15
C ALA A 57 -8.41 -4.50 -19.24
N LYS A 58 -7.89 -4.45 -20.47
CA LYS A 58 -8.41 -5.24 -21.60
C LYS A 58 -8.27 -6.73 -21.38
N THR A 59 -7.11 -7.19 -20.90
CA THR A 59 -6.88 -8.60 -20.57
C THR A 59 -7.84 -9.08 -19.49
N PHE A 60 -8.09 -8.28 -18.46
CA PHE A 60 -9.07 -8.62 -17.43
C PHE A 60 -10.48 -8.76 -18.02
N VAL A 61 -10.90 -7.83 -18.87
CA VAL A 61 -12.22 -7.88 -19.54
C VAL A 61 -12.39 -9.15 -20.37
N TYR A 62 -11.41 -9.46 -21.23
CA TYR A 62 -11.45 -10.68 -22.02
C TYR A 62 -11.45 -11.94 -21.15
N SER A 63 -10.71 -11.93 -20.05
CA SER A 63 -10.62 -13.08 -19.14
C SER A 63 -11.96 -13.37 -18.48
N TYR A 64 -12.63 -12.37 -17.90
CA TYR A 64 -13.91 -12.63 -17.24
C TYR A 64 -15.02 -12.96 -18.24
N GLN A 65 -15.00 -12.40 -19.45
CA GLN A 65 -15.94 -12.75 -20.52
C GLN A 65 -15.74 -14.20 -20.99
N ALA A 66 -14.48 -14.64 -21.11
CA ALA A 66 -14.16 -16.02 -21.45
C ALA A 66 -14.54 -17.01 -20.34
N LEU A 67 -14.40 -16.64 -19.06
CA LEU A 67 -14.90 -17.47 -17.96
C LEU A 67 -16.43 -17.45 -17.88
N ALA A 68 -17.07 -16.33 -18.21
CA ALA A 68 -18.52 -16.20 -18.22
C ALA A 68 -19.19 -17.10 -19.27
N SER A 69 -18.53 -17.37 -20.40
CA SER A 69 -19.07 -18.28 -21.43
C SER A 69 -19.00 -19.76 -21.05
N VAL A 70 -18.24 -20.11 -20.01
CA VAL A 70 -18.03 -21.50 -19.55
C VAL A 70 -18.76 -21.81 -18.24
N ASN A 71 -19.08 -20.78 -17.43
CA ASN A 71 -19.64 -20.95 -16.09
C ASN A 71 -21.18 -20.81 -16.02
N CYS A 72 -21.80 -21.54 -15.08
CA CYS A 72 -23.24 -21.45 -14.79
C CYS A 72 -23.69 -20.13 -14.14
N LEU A 73 -22.76 -19.31 -13.64
CA LEU A 73 -23.02 -18.03 -12.95
C LEU A 73 -22.85 -16.80 -13.88
N GLU A 74 -22.84 -17.03 -15.20
CA GLU A 74 -22.72 -16.01 -16.25
C GLU A 74 -21.57 -15.02 -15.97
N TYR A 75 -21.81 -13.71 -16.15
CA TYR A 75 -20.82 -12.66 -15.99
C TYR A 75 -20.35 -12.47 -14.55
N THR A 76 -21.24 -12.66 -13.57
CA THR A 76 -20.90 -12.59 -12.14
C THR A 76 -19.87 -13.66 -11.78
N GLY A 77 -20.10 -14.91 -12.21
CA GLY A 77 -19.16 -16.02 -12.01
C GLY A 77 -17.84 -15.80 -12.74
N GLY A 78 -17.89 -15.22 -13.94
CA GLY A 78 -16.70 -14.83 -14.70
C GLY A 78 -15.82 -13.83 -13.94
N VAL A 79 -16.42 -12.80 -13.33
CA VAL A 79 -15.68 -11.80 -12.54
C VAL A 79 -15.07 -12.41 -11.28
N VAL A 80 -15.85 -13.17 -10.50
CA VAL A 80 -15.36 -13.84 -9.29
C VAL A 80 -14.23 -14.81 -9.62
N GLY A 81 -14.40 -15.63 -10.66
CA GLY A 81 -13.38 -16.59 -11.11
C GLY A 81 -12.09 -15.89 -11.55
N THR A 82 -12.20 -14.79 -12.30
CA THR A 82 -11.04 -14.02 -12.75
C THR A 82 -10.34 -13.31 -11.60
N ALA A 83 -11.08 -12.80 -10.61
CA ALA A 83 -10.52 -12.20 -9.40
C ALA A 83 -9.75 -13.24 -8.56
N ILE A 84 -10.29 -14.46 -8.41
CA ILE A 84 -9.58 -15.57 -7.75
C ILE A 84 -8.30 -15.93 -8.51
N ALA A 85 -8.37 -16.06 -9.84
CA ALA A 85 -7.19 -16.34 -10.68
C ALA A 85 -6.12 -15.24 -10.53
N LEU A 86 -6.53 -13.97 -10.52
CA LEU A 86 -5.64 -12.84 -10.29
C LEU A 86 -4.94 -12.92 -8.93
N ARG A 87 -5.66 -13.38 -7.89
CA ARG A 87 -5.02 -13.64 -6.59
C ARG A 87 -4.05 -14.78 -6.62
N LEU A 88 -4.36 -15.89 -7.28
CA LEU A 88 -3.42 -17.01 -7.36
C LEU A 88 -2.11 -16.59 -8.06
N ILE A 89 -2.20 -15.72 -9.07
CA ILE A 89 -1.02 -15.17 -9.77
C ILE A 89 -0.23 -14.20 -8.88
N THR A 90 -0.92 -13.36 -8.09
CA THR A 90 -0.26 -12.37 -7.22
C THR A 90 0.16 -12.91 -5.85
N PHE A 91 -0.40 -14.02 -5.38
CA PHE A 91 -0.16 -14.61 -4.07
C PHE A 91 1.31 -14.95 -3.80
N PRO A 92 2.10 -15.51 -4.76
CA PRO A 92 3.52 -15.76 -4.55
C PRO A 92 4.30 -14.50 -4.14
N LEU A 93 3.97 -13.33 -4.70
CA LEU A 93 4.61 -12.06 -4.32
C LEU A 93 4.31 -11.70 -2.85
N PHE A 94 3.05 -11.86 -2.43
CA PHE A 94 2.64 -11.66 -1.04
C PHE A 94 3.35 -12.64 -0.10
N ALA A 95 3.36 -13.94 -0.41
CA ALA A 95 4.00 -14.97 0.41
C ALA A 95 5.51 -14.74 0.57
N ILE A 96 6.20 -14.34 -0.51
CA ILE A 96 7.63 -13.98 -0.47
C ILE A 96 7.84 -12.74 0.40
N SER A 97 6.98 -11.73 0.26
CA SER A 97 7.09 -10.51 1.07
C SER A 97 6.95 -10.80 2.57
N GLU A 98 5.97 -11.62 2.97
CA GLU A 98 5.77 -12.02 4.36
C GLU A 98 6.96 -12.83 4.90
N LYS A 99 7.49 -13.77 4.09
CA LYS A 99 8.69 -14.53 4.45
C LYS A 99 9.90 -13.62 4.69
N LEU A 100 10.08 -12.57 3.90
CA LEU A 100 11.16 -11.60 4.07
C LEU A 100 10.95 -10.73 5.32
N VAL A 101 9.72 -10.31 5.62
CA VAL A 101 9.40 -9.59 6.86
C VAL A 101 9.69 -10.47 8.08
N ALA A 102 9.23 -11.73 8.07
CA ALA A 102 9.47 -12.67 9.15
C ALA A 102 10.96 -12.90 9.41
N LYS A 103 11.75 -13.11 8.35
CA LYS A 103 13.22 -13.23 8.46
C LYS A 103 13.86 -12.01 9.11
N ARG A 104 13.46 -10.81 8.69
CA ARG A 104 13.95 -9.55 9.28
C ARG A 104 13.57 -9.43 10.75
N MET A 105 12.35 -9.81 11.12
CA MET A 105 11.89 -9.75 12.51
C MET A 105 12.69 -10.67 13.44
N ILE A 106 12.88 -11.92 13.05
CA ILE A 106 13.66 -12.89 13.80
C ILE A 106 15.11 -12.42 13.94
N ALA A 107 15.73 -11.96 12.84
CA ALA A 107 17.07 -11.42 12.86
C ALA A 107 17.21 -10.22 13.81
N ASN A 108 16.25 -9.28 13.76
CA ASN A 108 16.26 -8.12 14.65
C ASN A 108 16.14 -8.50 16.14
N GLN A 109 15.37 -9.53 16.47
CA GLN A 109 15.25 -10.04 17.84
C GLN A 109 16.55 -10.72 18.30
N LEU A 110 17.18 -11.53 17.44
CA LEU A 110 18.45 -12.19 17.74
C LEU A 110 19.61 -11.20 17.92
N ILE A 111 19.75 -10.24 17.00
CA ILE A 111 20.77 -9.18 17.10
C ILE A 111 20.56 -8.37 18.37
N ARG A 112 19.32 -8.00 18.67
CA ARG A 112 19.01 -7.27 19.91
C ARG A 112 19.41 -8.09 21.13
N ARG A 113 19.11 -9.38 21.17
CA ARG A 113 19.51 -10.24 22.27
C ARG A 113 21.03 -10.26 22.45
N GLN A 114 21.78 -10.48 21.38
CA GLN A 114 23.26 -10.51 21.41
C GLN A 114 23.85 -9.20 21.90
N VAL A 115 23.42 -8.06 21.35
CA VAL A 115 23.92 -6.73 21.73
C VAL A 115 23.65 -6.43 23.21
N TYR A 116 22.48 -6.81 23.73
CA TYR A 116 22.15 -6.59 25.14
C TYR A 116 22.89 -7.56 26.08
N GLU A 117 23.16 -8.80 25.65
CA GLU A 117 23.98 -9.76 26.42
C GLU A 117 25.46 -9.30 26.47
N GLU A 118 26.02 -8.80 25.37
CA GLU A 118 27.37 -8.22 25.34
C GLU A 118 27.48 -6.92 26.15
N ALA A 119 26.48 -6.04 26.05
CA ALA A 119 26.42 -4.83 26.86
C ALA A 119 26.29 -5.15 28.36
N ALA A 120 25.48 -6.14 28.72
CA ALA A 120 25.35 -6.64 30.09
C ALA A 120 26.69 -7.12 30.64
N ALA A 121 27.45 -7.91 29.86
CA ALA A 121 28.79 -8.36 30.23
C ALA A 121 29.78 -7.18 30.39
N HIS A 122 29.78 -6.21 29.47
CA HIS A 122 30.68 -5.06 29.50
C HIS A 122 30.40 -4.12 30.69
N TYR A 123 29.15 -3.96 31.09
CA TYR A 123 28.76 -3.08 32.21
C TYR A 123 28.61 -3.80 33.55
N GLY A 124 28.73 -5.14 33.59
CA GLY A 124 28.54 -5.94 34.81
C GLY A 124 27.09 -5.98 35.30
N GLU A 125 26.12 -5.74 34.42
CA GLU A 125 24.68 -5.71 34.73
C GLU A 125 23.99 -6.97 34.15
N LYS A 126 22.78 -7.32 34.62
CA LYS A 126 22.01 -8.44 34.04
C LYS A 126 21.09 -7.93 32.93
N ALA A 127 21.05 -8.62 31.79
CA ALA A 127 20.01 -8.41 30.77
C ALA A 127 18.69 -9.05 31.26
N VAL A 128 17.63 -8.25 31.34
CA VAL A 128 16.30 -8.64 31.81
C VAL A 128 15.27 -8.27 30.74
N VAL A 129 14.27 -9.14 30.53
CA VAL A 129 13.13 -8.81 29.70
C VAL A 129 12.19 -7.92 30.51
N ASP A 130 11.98 -6.70 30.05
CA ASP A 130 11.04 -5.77 30.66
C ASP A 130 9.61 -6.33 30.59
N PRO A 131 8.93 -6.51 31.73
CA PRO A 131 7.59 -7.10 31.79
C PRO A 131 6.52 -6.26 31.09
N GLU A 132 6.70 -4.94 30.95
CA GLU A 132 5.73 -4.07 30.29
C GLU A 132 5.93 -4.03 28.76
N THR A 133 7.18 -4.09 28.31
CA THR A 133 7.51 -3.91 26.89
C THR A 133 7.92 -5.19 26.17
N GLY A 134 8.14 -6.28 26.89
CA GLY A 134 8.60 -7.57 26.35
C GLY A 134 9.99 -7.51 25.70
N ARG A 135 10.76 -6.45 25.94
CA ARG A 135 12.09 -6.23 25.35
C ARG A 135 13.20 -6.49 26.35
N MET A 136 14.33 -6.99 25.86
CA MET A 136 15.55 -6.98 26.66
C MET A 136 15.98 -5.55 26.99
N THR A 137 16.20 -5.31 28.26
CA THR A 137 16.75 -4.11 28.86
C THR A 137 17.76 -4.53 29.93
N LEU A 138 18.54 -3.61 30.48
CA LEU A 138 19.40 -3.92 31.63
C LEU A 138 18.56 -3.88 32.92
N ALA A 139 18.88 -4.69 33.93
CA ALA A 139 18.14 -4.77 35.19
C ALA A 139 17.91 -3.38 35.83
N MET A 140 16.70 -3.12 36.34
CA MET A 140 16.37 -1.86 37.04
C MET A 140 16.65 -2.00 38.54
N PRO A 141 17.49 -1.14 39.16
CA PRO A 141 17.51 -1.00 40.60
C PRO A 141 16.19 -0.39 41.11
N ALA A 142 15.70 -0.87 42.26
CA ALA A 142 14.38 -0.51 42.80
C ALA A 142 14.25 0.93 43.33
N LYS A 143 15.35 1.66 43.51
CA LYS A 143 15.38 3.09 43.87
C LYS A 143 16.60 3.74 43.20
N ILE A 144 16.37 4.75 42.36
CA ILE A 144 17.41 5.42 41.57
C ILE A 144 17.24 6.93 41.74
N SER A 145 18.32 7.68 41.92
CA SER A 145 18.25 9.15 41.95
C SER A 145 18.08 9.74 40.55
N ASN A 146 17.55 10.97 40.43
CA ASN A 146 17.35 11.64 39.13
C ASN A 146 18.64 11.72 38.28
N TYR A 147 19.81 11.87 38.92
CA TYR A 147 21.11 11.93 38.23
C TYR A 147 21.53 10.57 37.65
N GLU A 148 21.30 9.49 38.38
CA GLU A 148 21.60 8.13 37.93
C GLU A 148 20.66 7.68 36.80
N HIS A 149 19.41 8.15 36.79
CA HIS A 149 18.50 7.99 35.66
C HIS A 149 19.03 8.61 34.38
N LEU A 150 19.54 9.85 34.42
CA LEU A 150 20.14 10.52 33.26
C LEU A 150 21.35 9.75 32.72
N ARG A 151 22.26 9.33 33.62
CA ARG A 151 23.46 8.56 33.24
C ARG A 151 23.11 7.21 32.61
N ARG A 152 22.07 6.54 33.12
CA ARG A 152 21.55 5.27 32.57
C ARG A 152 20.88 5.47 31.21
N ASN A 153 20.07 6.52 31.05
CA ASN A 153 19.42 6.82 29.78
C ASN A 153 20.46 7.09 28.67
N ALA A 154 21.56 7.78 28.99
CA ALA A 154 22.67 7.96 28.07
C ALA A 154 23.35 6.63 27.68
N LYS A 155 23.53 5.70 28.63
CA LYS A 155 24.04 4.33 28.34
C LYS A 155 23.09 3.54 27.44
N LEU A 156 21.80 3.52 27.78
CA LEU A 156 20.77 2.81 27.02
C LEU A 156 20.64 3.35 25.59
N GLN A 157 20.71 4.67 25.42
CA GLN A 157 20.69 5.32 24.12
C GLN A 157 21.86 4.86 23.25
N LYS A 158 23.07 4.73 23.83
CA LYS A 158 24.26 4.23 23.11
C LYS A 158 24.11 2.77 22.70
N ILE A 159 23.53 1.93 23.56
CA ILE A 159 23.24 0.51 23.26
C ILE A 159 22.17 0.41 22.16
N GLU A 160 21.13 1.23 22.22
CA GLU A 160 20.08 1.28 21.19
C GLU A 160 20.63 1.74 19.84
N GLU A 161 21.54 2.72 19.84
CA GLU A 161 22.22 3.20 18.63
C GLU A 161 23.08 2.09 18.01
N LEU A 162 23.86 1.37 18.84
CA LEU A 162 24.65 0.22 18.39
C LEU A 162 23.75 -0.87 17.81
N CYS A 163 22.67 -1.23 18.52
CA CYS A 163 21.69 -2.21 18.07
C CYS A 163 21.06 -1.80 16.73
N TYR A 164 20.70 -0.52 16.56
CA TYR A 164 20.12 -0.02 15.31
C TYR A 164 21.14 -0.11 14.15
N LYS A 165 22.39 0.27 14.40
CA LYS A 165 23.46 0.20 13.40
C LYS A 165 23.72 -1.23 12.94
N THR A 166 23.87 -2.18 13.86
CA THR A 166 24.06 -3.60 13.53
C THR A 166 22.85 -4.19 12.81
N GLN A 167 21.63 -3.84 13.22
CA GLN A 167 20.41 -4.24 12.51
C GLN A 167 20.36 -3.70 11.09
N TYR A 168 20.78 -2.44 10.89
CA TYR A 168 20.80 -1.80 9.58
C TYR A 168 21.85 -2.43 8.65
N GLU A 169 23.05 -2.68 9.15
CA GLU A 169 24.14 -3.35 8.42
C GLU A 169 23.70 -4.76 8.01
N TYR A 170 23.23 -5.57 8.96
CA TYR A 170 22.72 -6.91 8.68
C TYR A 170 21.57 -6.89 7.65
N ALA A 171 20.63 -5.95 7.79
CA ALA A 171 19.51 -5.84 6.85
C ALA A 171 19.97 -5.43 5.44
N THR A 172 21.05 -4.66 5.33
CA THR A 172 21.62 -4.23 4.04
C THR A 172 22.37 -5.38 3.37
N GLU A 173 23.23 -6.08 4.11
CA GLU A 173 23.98 -7.25 3.63
C GLU A 173 23.05 -8.37 3.17
N ASN A 174 22.03 -8.68 3.96
CA ASN A 174 21.07 -9.74 3.66
C ASN A 174 19.93 -9.29 2.74
N LYS A 175 19.97 -8.06 2.20
CA LYS A 175 18.95 -7.51 1.29
C LYS A 175 17.53 -7.46 1.90
N LEU A 176 17.42 -7.40 3.22
CA LEU A 176 16.18 -7.38 4.01
C LEU A 176 15.65 -5.96 4.27
N GLN A 177 15.94 -5.00 3.40
CA GLN A 177 15.48 -3.61 3.55
C GLN A 177 13.95 -3.53 3.43
N LEU A 178 13.28 -2.89 4.41
CA LEU A 178 11.82 -2.75 4.42
C LEU A 178 11.30 -2.09 3.14
N ASN A 179 11.96 -1.05 2.63
CA ASN A 179 11.54 -0.37 1.40
C ASN A 179 11.43 -1.34 0.21
N ARG A 180 12.36 -2.30 0.12
CA ARG A 180 12.33 -3.31 -0.94
C ARG A 180 11.20 -4.31 -0.74
N ILE A 181 10.94 -4.71 0.50
CA ILE A 181 9.83 -5.60 0.85
C ILE A 181 8.49 -4.91 0.58
N PHE A 182 8.36 -3.62 0.92
CA PHE A 182 7.18 -2.82 0.62
C PHE A 182 6.99 -2.61 -0.88
N ASN A 183 8.06 -2.35 -1.65
CA ASN A 183 7.98 -2.26 -3.11
C ASN A 183 7.45 -3.56 -3.74
N LEU A 184 7.80 -4.73 -3.16
CA LEU A 184 7.27 -6.02 -3.60
C LEU A 184 5.77 -6.16 -3.33
N LYS A 185 5.24 -5.53 -2.27
CA LYS A 185 3.80 -5.49 -2.00
C LYS A 185 3.08 -4.44 -2.88
N ILE A 186 3.74 -3.32 -3.17
CA ILE A 186 3.18 -2.24 -3.98
C ILE A 186 3.12 -2.61 -5.47
N CYS A 187 3.98 -3.52 -5.96
CA CYS A 187 3.97 -3.89 -7.38
C CYS A 187 2.66 -4.54 -7.85
N THR A 188 1.87 -5.12 -6.94
CA THR A 188 0.55 -5.66 -7.27
C THR A 188 -0.52 -4.56 -7.33
N PHE A 189 -0.30 -3.40 -6.72
CA PHE A 189 -1.30 -2.34 -6.64
C PHE A 189 -1.77 -1.81 -8.01
N PRO A 190 -0.89 -1.52 -8.99
CA PRO A 190 -1.34 -1.12 -10.32
C PRO A 190 -2.25 -2.16 -10.97
N LEU A 191 -1.92 -3.45 -10.83
CA LEU A 191 -2.74 -4.52 -11.38
C LEU A 191 -4.17 -4.44 -10.83
N TRP A 192 -4.33 -4.37 -9.51
CA TRP A 192 -5.62 -4.21 -8.84
C TRP A 192 -6.36 -2.94 -9.29
N MET A 193 -5.67 -1.81 -9.33
CA MET A 193 -6.24 -0.52 -9.74
C MET A 193 -6.78 -0.57 -11.18
N HIS A 194 -6.01 -1.10 -12.12
CA HIS A 194 -6.43 -1.22 -13.52
C HIS A 194 -7.59 -2.21 -13.67
N THR A 195 -7.63 -3.31 -12.91
CA THR A 195 -8.79 -4.23 -12.93
C THR A 195 -10.06 -3.62 -12.36
N ALA A 196 -9.96 -2.82 -11.29
CA ALA A 196 -11.09 -2.13 -10.70
C ALA A 196 -11.68 -1.08 -11.66
N ILE A 197 -10.81 -0.34 -12.36
CA ILE A 197 -11.24 0.63 -13.39
C ILE A 197 -11.89 -0.10 -14.57
N ALA A 198 -11.29 -1.20 -15.05
CA ALA A 198 -11.86 -2.00 -16.14
C ALA A 198 -13.26 -2.52 -15.82
N LEU A 199 -13.47 -2.99 -14.59
CA LEU A 199 -14.78 -3.43 -14.14
C LEU A 199 -15.76 -2.25 -14.05
N ARG A 200 -15.29 -1.07 -13.63
CA ARG A 200 -16.14 0.13 -13.59
C ARG A 200 -16.61 0.55 -14.96
N THR A 201 -15.78 0.46 -15.99
CA THR A 201 -16.13 0.95 -17.33
C THR A 201 -16.82 -0.10 -18.19
N SER A 202 -16.64 -1.40 -17.92
CA SER A 202 -17.29 -2.48 -18.67
C SER A 202 -18.73 -2.81 -18.24
N VAL A 203 -19.17 -2.28 -17.09
CA VAL A 203 -20.55 -2.38 -16.62
C VAL A 203 -21.32 -1.18 -17.19
N ASP A 204 -21.66 -1.27 -18.48
CA ASP A 204 -22.57 -0.36 -19.17
C ASP A 204 -24.04 -0.79 -18.95
N PHE A 205 -24.99 0.08 -19.32
CA PHE A 205 -26.42 -0.19 -19.18
C PHE A 205 -26.85 -1.49 -19.92
N GLU A 206 -26.20 -1.83 -21.04
CA GLU A 206 -26.47 -3.05 -21.81
C GLU A 206 -25.87 -4.34 -21.21
N THR A 207 -24.80 -4.23 -20.41
CA THR A 207 -24.18 -5.38 -19.72
C THR A 207 -24.71 -5.53 -18.29
N SER A 208 -25.34 -4.50 -17.73
CA SER A 208 -25.89 -4.48 -16.37
C SER A 208 -26.96 -5.57 -16.13
N SER A 209 -27.79 -5.88 -17.14
CA SER A 209 -28.78 -6.97 -17.10
C SER A 209 -28.16 -8.37 -17.09
N LYS A 210 -26.88 -8.49 -17.48
CA LYS A 210 -26.13 -9.76 -17.53
C LYS A 210 -25.44 -10.10 -16.21
N PHE A 211 -25.43 -9.17 -15.24
CA PHE A 211 -24.90 -9.42 -13.90
C PHE A 211 -26.02 -9.89 -12.96
N VAL A 212 -26.32 -11.18 -13.06
CA VAL A 212 -27.29 -11.87 -12.20
C VAL A 212 -26.81 -11.80 -10.75
N GLY A 213 -27.73 -11.42 -9.85
CA GLY A 213 -27.48 -11.37 -8.42
C GLY A 213 -27.25 -12.73 -7.76
N PHE A 214 -26.76 -12.72 -6.51
CA PHE A 214 -26.58 -13.92 -5.70
C PHE A 214 -26.87 -13.61 -4.24
N LEU A 215 -27.49 -14.57 -3.54
CA LEU A 215 -27.95 -14.44 -2.16
C LEU A 215 -28.93 -13.25 -1.97
N TRP A 216 -28.52 -12.23 -1.21
CA TRP A 216 -29.33 -11.05 -0.88
C TRP A 216 -29.17 -9.91 -1.88
N VAL A 217 -28.23 -10.03 -2.82
CA VAL A 217 -28.01 -9.02 -3.87
C VAL A 217 -28.84 -9.41 -5.09
N PRO A 218 -29.88 -8.64 -5.48
CA PRO A 218 -30.76 -9.00 -6.61
C PRO A 218 -30.09 -8.84 -7.97
N SER A 219 -29.14 -7.91 -8.10
CA SER A 219 -28.29 -7.73 -9.27
C SER A 219 -26.98 -7.11 -8.83
N PHE A 220 -25.84 -7.67 -9.28
CA PHE A 220 -24.55 -7.10 -8.90
C PHE A 220 -24.22 -5.79 -9.61
N ALA A 221 -24.95 -5.44 -10.69
CA ALA A 221 -24.80 -4.17 -11.38
C ALA A 221 -25.23 -2.97 -10.51
N HIS A 222 -26.04 -3.19 -9.49
CA HIS A 222 -26.50 -2.18 -8.56
C HIS A 222 -25.73 -2.24 -7.24
N ALA A 223 -25.76 -1.16 -6.47
CA ALA A 223 -25.19 -1.14 -5.14
C ALA A 223 -25.91 -2.15 -4.22
N ASP A 224 -25.21 -2.64 -3.19
CA ASP A 224 -25.79 -3.57 -2.23
C ASP A 224 -26.94 -2.90 -1.46
N PRO A 225 -28.20 -3.36 -1.61
CA PRO A 225 -29.35 -2.72 -0.98
C PRO A 225 -29.34 -2.83 0.55
N TYR A 226 -28.62 -3.80 1.12
CA TYR A 226 -28.58 -4.06 2.56
C TYR A 226 -27.26 -3.66 3.22
N MET A 227 -26.32 -3.10 2.44
CA MET A 227 -24.98 -2.67 2.91
C MET A 227 -24.16 -3.78 3.60
N ILE A 228 -24.51 -5.05 3.39
CA ILE A 228 -23.84 -6.19 4.01
C ILE A 228 -22.42 -6.35 3.46
N LEU A 229 -22.23 -6.18 2.15
CA LEU A 229 -20.93 -6.24 1.48
C LEU A 229 -19.95 -5.15 1.96
N PRO A 230 -20.31 -3.86 2.01
CA PRO A 230 -19.43 -2.83 2.57
C PRO A 230 -19.12 -3.05 4.06
N LEU A 231 -20.09 -3.45 4.88
CA LEU A 231 -19.85 -3.72 6.29
C LEU A 231 -18.92 -4.92 6.52
N THR A 232 -19.12 -6.01 5.77
CA THR A 232 -18.24 -7.19 5.84
C THR A 232 -16.83 -6.87 5.35
N PHE A 233 -16.69 -6.07 4.29
CA PHE A 233 -15.39 -5.56 3.83
C PHE A 233 -14.68 -4.78 4.95
N CYS A 234 -15.40 -3.88 5.62
CA CYS A 234 -14.89 -3.08 6.72
C CYS A 234 -14.43 -3.97 7.89
N ALA A 235 -15.26 -4.92 8.32
CA ALA A 235 -14.95 -5.87 9.38
C ALA A 235 -13.69 -6.70 9.07
N LEU A 236 -13.58 -7.23 7.85
CA LEU A 236 -12.39 -7.95 7.40
C LEU A 236 -11.15 -7.05 7.37
N SER A 237 -11.31 -5.74 7.13
CA SER A 237 -10.20 -4.77 7.13
C SER A 237 -9.67 -4.55 8.54
N PHE A 238 -10.58 -4.44 9.51
CA PHE A 238 -10.21 -4.39 10.92
C PHE A 238 -9.54 -5.68 11.39
N ILE A 239 -10.06 -6.85 11.02
CA ILE A 239 -9.44 -8.14 11.38
C ILE A 239 -8.03 -8.21 10.79
N ASN A 240 -7.84 -7.88 9.51
CA ASN A 240 -6.53 -7.90 8.88
C ASN A 240 -5.53 -6.94 9.57
N LEU A 241 -5.98 -5.72 9.91
CA LEU A 241 -5.18 -4.74 10.64
C LEU A 241 -4.81 -5.24 12.05
N TYR A 242 -5.77 -5.85 12.75
CA TYR A 242 -5.58 -6.39 14.09
C TYR A 242 -4.59 -7.56 14.09
N THR A 243 -4.73 -8.51 13.17
CA THR A 243 -3.78 -9.61 12.97
C THR A 243 -2.38 -9.08 12.65
N GLY A 244 -2.27 -8.05 11.81
CA GLY A 244 -0.99 -7.40 11.51
C GLY A 244 -0.30 -6.82 12.76
N LYS A 245 -1.07 -6.25 13.69
CA LYS A 245 -0.53 -5.75 14.98
C LYS A 245 -0.08 -6.86 15.91
N LEU A 246 -0.81 -7.98 15.95
CA LEU A 246 -0.43 -9.14 16.76
C LEU A 246 0.86 -9.80 16.24
N VAL A 247 1.01 -9.92 14.93
CA VAL A 247 2.19 -10.54 14.31
C VAL A 247 3.40 -9.59 14.35
N HIS A 248 3.21 -8.30 14.10
CA HIS A 248 4.27 -7.30 14.10
C HIS A 248 4.27 -6.48 15.39
N VAL A 249 4.63 -7.10 16.51
CA VAL A 249 4.80 -6.38 17.79
C VAL A 249 6.02 -5.45 17.69
N VAL A 250 5.81 -4.23 17.20
CA VAL A 250 6.78 -3.14 17.29
C VAL A 250 6.54 -2.42 18.61
N SER A 251 7.30 -2.77 19.64
CA SER A 251 7.34 -1.98 20.88
C SER A 251 7.89 -0.58 20.56
N LEU A 252 7.06 0.46 20.68
CA LEU A 252 7.42 1.83 20.36
C LEU A 252 7.74 2.53 21.69
N GLN A 253 9.01 2.71 21.99
CA GLN A 253 9.43 3.27 23.29
C GLN A 253 9.37 4.80 23.33
N SER A 254 9.55 5.49 22.20
CA SER A 254 9.47 6.95 22.19
C SER A 254 8.04 7.43 21.89
N THR A 255 7.58 8.43 22.66
CA THR A 255 6.31 9.16 22.47
C THR A 255 6.04 9.53 21.01
N PRO A 256 7.00 10.04 20.21
CA PRO A 256 6.75 10.33 18.78
C PRO A 256 6.52 9.07 17.93
N LYS A 257 7.18 7.96 18.25
CA LYS A 257 6.99 6.68 17.55
C LYS A 257 5.62 6.06 17.90
N LYS A 258 5.18 6.16 19.16
CA LYS A 258 3.81 5.78 19.57
C LYS A 258 2.76 6.62 18.84
N LEU A 259 2.93 7.94 18.83
CA LEU A 259 2.04 8.87 18.14
C LEU A 259 1.97 8.56 16.64
N PHE A 260 3.11 8.30 15.99
CA PHE A 260 3.18 7.90 14.59
C PHE A 260 2.43 6.59 14.32
N ALA A 261 2.56 5.58 15.19
CA ALA A 261 1.84 4.32 15.00
C ALA A 261 0.33 4.47 15.23
N TYR A 262 -0.09 5.28 16.22
CA TYR A 262 -1.50 5.59 16.44
C TYR A 262 -2.08 6.42 15.30
N SER A 263 -1.35 7.40 14.77
CA SER A 263 -1.78 8.19 13.62
C SER A 263 -1.86 7.36 12.36
N MET A 264 -0.89 6.47 12.10
CA MET A 264 -0.95 5.53 10.97
C MET A 264 -2.10 4.53 11.12
N THR A 265 -2.38 4.05 12.33
CA THR A 265 -3.57 3.22 12.59
C THR A 265 -4.83 4.01 12.32
N GLY A 266 -4.95 5.22 12.87
CA GLY A 266 -6.10 6.10 12.67
C GLY A 266 -6.34 6.44 11.21
N LEU A 267 -5.27 6.73 10.46
CA LEU A 267 -5.31 6.96 9.01
C LEU A 267 -5.79 5.71 8.27
N THR A 268 -5.28 4.52 8.62
CA THR A 268 -5.70 3.26 7.99
C THR A 268 -7.18 2.95 8.26
N VAL A 269 -7.65 3.24 9.48
CA VAL A 269 -9.06 3.13 9.85
C VAL A 269 -9.91 4.14 9.07
N ALA A 270 -9.49 5.40 9.00
CA ALA A 270 -10.18 6.44 8.24
C ALA A 270 -10.26 6.10 6.75
N ILE A 271 -9.17 5.60 6.15
CA ILE A 271 -9.15 5.10 4.77
C ILE A 271 -10.11 3.92 4.62
N SER A 272 -10.12 2.96 5.55
CA SER A 272 -11.03 1.80 5.49
C SER A 272 -12.50 2.22 5.55
N ILE A 273 -12.85 3.18 6.43
CA ILE A 273 -14.19 3.75 6.52
C ILE A 273 -14.53 4.54 5.25
N GLY A 274 -13.59 5.34 4.74
CA GLY A 274 -13.77 6.10 3.50
C GLY A 274 -14.00 5.21 2.28
N ILE A 275 -13.23 4.12 2.14
CA ILE A 275 -13.44 3.10 1.12
C ILE A 275 -14.82 2.45 1.32
N THR A 276 -15.16 2.09 2.57
CA THR A 276 -16.48 1.50 2.88
C THR A 276 -17.62 2.42 2.45
N TYR A 277 -17.52 3.73 2.73
CA TYR A 277 -18.50 4.74 2.31
C TYR A 277 -18.57 4.86 0.79
N VAL A 278 -17.43 4.91 0.10
CA VAL A 278 -17.43 4.93 -1.38
C VAL A 278 -18.08 3.66 -1.94
N LEU A 279 -17.84 2.52 -1.30
CA LEU A 279 -18.41 1.23 -1.69
C LEU A 279 -19.93 1.14 -1.50
N THR A 280 -20.55 1.92 -0.61
CA THR A 280 -22.02 1.91 -0.46
C THR A 280 -22.74 2.44 -1.68
N GLU A 281 -22.08 3.29 -2.47
CA GLU A 281 -22.63 3.86 -3.71
C GLU A 281 -22.19 3.08 -4.96
N MET A 282 -21.33 2.05 -4.80
CA MET A 282 -20.76 1.31 -5.91
C MET A 282 -21.52 0.01 -6.22
N PRO A 283 -21.57 -0.39 -7.51
CA PRO A 283 -22.08 -1.70 -7.93
C PRO A 283 -21.47 -2.85 -7.15
N ALA A 284 -22.30 -3.80 -6.71
CA ALA A 284 -21.90 -4.92 -5.89
C ALA A 284 -20.87 -5.85 -6.59
N VAL A 285 -20.77 -5.86 -7.93
CA VAL A 285 -19.69 -6.60 -8.65
C VAL A 285 -18.30 -6.11 -8.21
N LYS A 286 -18.15 -4.83 -7.86
CA LYS A 286 -16.84 -4.22 -7.55
C LYS A 286 -16.23 -4.72 -6.23
N PHE A 287 -17.04 -5.28 -5.34
CA PHE A 287 -16.59 -5.82 -4.06
C PHE A 287 -15.65 -7.03 -4.20
N PHE A 288 -15.81 -7.80 -5.28
CA PHE A 288 -15.01 -9.01 -5.48
C PHE A 288 -13.56 -8.72 -5.93
N ILE A 289 -13.26 -7.48 -6.36
CA ILE A 289 -11.92 -7.09 -6.83
C ILE A 289 -11.12 -6.35 -5.75
N GLU A 290 -11.76 -5.58 -4.87
CA GLU A 290 -11.01 -4.76 -3.89
C GLU A 290 -10.40 -5.56 -2.74
N LYS A 291 -10.82 -6.82 -2.52
CA LYS A 291 -10.29 -7.60 -1.39
C LYS A 291 -10.17 -9.11 -1.51
N ILE A 292 -10.46 -9.72 -2.67
CA ILE A 292 -9.86 -11.02 -2.96
C ILE A 292 -8.41 -10.75 -3.17
#